data_AF-A0A8J9T2D6-F1
#
_entry.id   AF-A0A8J9T2D6-F1
#
_cell.length_a   1.000
_cell.length_b   1.000
_cell.length_c   1.000
_cell.angle_alpha   90.00
_cell.angle_beta   90.00
_cell.angle_gamma   90.00
#
_symmetry.space_group_name_H-M   'P 1'
#
loop_
_entity.id
_entity.type
_entity.pdbx_description
1 polymer ?
#
loop_
_entity_poly.entity_id
_entity_poly.type
_entity_poly.pdbx_seq_one_letter_code
_entity_poly.pdbx_strand_id
1 'polypeptide(L)'
;DIILAPGSIPFVPPGVTVDEKTVYTSDGALELPFVPEWVAIVGSGYIGLEFSDVYTALGSEVTFIEALDNLMPTFDREIAKQAERLLIRDRPIDYRTGVFASEVTPGIPGEKPVTIKMIDAKT
;
A
#
# COMPACT_ATOMS: atom_id res chain seq x y z
N ASP A 1 25.09 9.27 -31.28
CA ASP A 1 24.77 8.31 -30.21
C ASP A 1 23.32 8.45 -29.78
N ILE A 2 22.67 7.34 -29.39
CA ILE A 2 21.29 7.30 -28.88
C ILE A 2 21.34 6.77 -27.45
N ILE A 3 20.71 7.48 -26.51
CA ILE A 3 20.56 7.08 -25.10
C ILE A 3 19.08 6.78 -24.84
N LEU A 4 18.79 5.63 -24.25
CA LEU A 4 17.44 5.25 -23.82
C LEU A 4 17.32 5.41 -22.29
N ALA A 5 16.47 6.33 -21.84
CA ALA A 5 16.24 6.61 -20.41
C ALA A 5 14.74 6.90 -20.11
N PRO A 6 13.81 5.97 -20.39
CA PRO A 6 12.37 6.21 -20.28
C PRO A 6 11.79 6.17 -18.85
N GLY A 7 12.59 5.75 -17.86
CA GLY A 7 12.11 5.56 -16.49
C GLY A 7 11.31 4.26 -16.31
N SER A 8 10.40 4.26 -15.32
CA SER A 8 9.56 3.12 -14.94
C SER A 8 8.10 3.56 -14.74
N ILE A 9 7.20 2.58 -14.64
CA ILE A 9 5.78 2.77 -14.31
C ILE A 9 5.40 1.91 -13.08
N PRO A 10 4.34 2.26 -12.33
CA PRO A 10 3.85 1.42 -11.25
C PRO A 10 3.52 0.01 -11.73
N PHE A 11 3.91 -0.99 -10.94
CA PHE A 11 3.55 -2.38 -11.20
C PHE A 11 2.20 -2.69 -10.55
N VAL A 12 1.25 -3.16 -11.35
CA VAL A 12 -0.06 -3.64 -10.88
C VAL A 12 -0.05 -5.17 -10.90
N PRO A 13 -0.16 -5.85 -9.75
CA PRO A 13 -0.18 -7.31 -9.70
C PRO A 13 -1.37 -7.91 -10.46
N PRO A 14 -1.25 -9.11 -11.04
CA PRO A 14 -2.39 -9.82 -11.61
C PRO A 14 -3.52 -9.97 -10.59
N GLY A 15 -4.77 -9.77 -11.03
CA GLY A 15 -5.96 -9.82 -10.18
C GLY A 15 -6.34 -8.49 -9.52
N VAL A 16 -5.49 -7.46 -9.63
CA VAL A 16 -5.81 -6.09 -9.18
C VAL A 16 -6.40 -5.30 -10.32
N THR A 17 -7.63 -4.80 -10.15
CA THR A 17 -8.25 -3.87 -11.10
C THR A 17 -8.15 -2.45 -10.57
N VAL A 18 -7.30 -1.63 -11.20
CA VAL A 18 -7.17 -0.20 -10.91
C VAL A 18 -8.25 0.56 -11.67
N ASP A 19 -9.01 1.41 -10.98
CA ASP A 19 -10.06 2.25 -11.57
C ASP A 19 -9.81 3.75 -11.42
N GLU A 20 -8.74 4.14 -10.69
CA GLU A 20 -8.40 5.53 -10.33
C GLU A 20 -9.58 6.28 -9.68
N LYS A 21 -10.46 5.55 -8.97
CA LYS A 21 -11.61 6.09 -8.22
C LYS A 21 -11.80 5.48 -6.84
N THR A 22 -11.38 4.24 -6.66
CA THR A 22 -11.39 3.53 -5.37
C THR A 22 -10.16 2.65 -5.19
N VAL A 23 -9.54 2.23 -6.29
CA VAL A 23 -8.26 1.51 -6.34
C VAL A 23 -7.31 2.32 -7.22
N TYR A 24 -6.19 2.72 -6.62
CA TYR A 24 -5.26 3.70 -7.19
C TYR A 24 -3.85 3.13 -7.30
N THR A 25 -3.08 3.65 -8.25
CA THR A 25 -1.62 3.56 -8.21
C THR A 25 -1.04 4.68 -7.33
N SER A 26 0.28 4.66 -7.09
CA SER A 26 0.96 5.77 -6.40
C SER A 26 0.76 7.12 -7.10
N ASP A 27 0.66 7.10 -8.43
CA ASP A 27 0.49 8.32 -9.24
C ASP A 27 -0.88 8.94 -8.96
N GLY A 28 -1.96 8.14 -9.01
CA GLY A 28 -3.31 8.61 -8.69
C GLY A 28 -3.53 8.93 -7.22
N ALA A 29 -2.85 8.24 -6.31
CA ALA A 29 -2.94 8.49 -4.86
C ALA A 29 -2.48 9.91 -4.47
N LEU A 30 -1.51 10.49 -5.20
CA LEU A 30 -1.06 11.87 -5.01
C LEU A 30 -2.10 12.91 -5.42
N GLU A 31 -3.01 12.56 -6.33
CA GLU A 31 -4.01 13.46 -6.90
C GLU A 31 -5.37 13.37 -6.21
N LEU A 32 -5.47 12.61 -5.11
CA LEU A 32 -6.72 12.46 -4.37
C LEU A 32 -7.25 13.82 -3.87
N PRO A 33 -8.49 14.20 -4.21
CA PRO A 33 -9.04 15.50 -3.80
C PRO A 33 -9.55 15.51 -2.36
N PHE A 34 -9.44 14.39 -1.64
CA PHE A 34 -9.85 14.21 -0.25
C PHE A 34 -8.89 13.26 0.47
N VAL A 35 -8.91 13.31 1.80
CA VAL A 35 -8.20 12.35 2.65
C VAL A 35 -9.18 11.20 2.96
N PRO A 36 -8.87 9.95 2.61
CA PRO A 36 -9.74 8.83 2.92
C PRO A 36 -9.77 8.57 4.44
N GLU A 37 -10.91 8.18 4.99
CA GLU A 37 -10.99 7.80 6.41
C GLU A 37 -10.15 6.55 6.71
N TRP A 38 -10.10 5.61 5.76
CA TRP A 38 -9.32 4.38 5.85
C TRP A 38 -8.71 4.04 4.48
N VAL A 39 -7.47 3.55 4.46
CA VAL A 39 -6.76 3.13 3.24
C VAL A 39 -6.02 1.81 3.42
N ALA A 40 -6.18 0.90 2.46
CA ALA A 40 -5.31 -0.28 2.34
C ALA A 40 -4.12 0.03 1.43
N ILE A 41 -2.91 -0.30 1.89
CA ILE A 41 -1.67 -0.18 1.11
C ILE A 41 -1.14 -1.59 0.84
N VAL A 42 -1.07 -1.97 -0.45
CA VAL A 42 -0.51 -3.25 -0.88
C VAL A 42 1.01 -3.09 -1.06
N GLY A 43 1.77 -3.69 -0.15
CA GLY A 43 3.23 -3.61 -0.07
C GLY A 43 3.72 -2.61 0.99
N SER A 44 4.67 -3.05 1.81
CA SER A 44 5.28 -2.28 2.91
C SER A 44 6.70 -1.77 2.59
N GLY A 45 7.00 -1.57 1.30
CA GLY A 45 8.23 -0.94 0.84
C GLY A 45 8.28 0.57 1.13
N TYR A 46 9.32 1.24 0.65
CA TYR A 46 9.53 2.68 0.91
C TYR A 46 8.34 3.54 0.49
N ILE A 47 7.78 3.34 -0.71
CA ILE A 47 6.60 4.09 -1.19
C ILE A 47 5.41 3.88 -0.25
N GLY A 48 5.11 2.63 0.11
CA GLY A 48 4.00 2.32 1.01
C GLY A 48 4.17 2.96 2.39
N LEU A 49 5.40 2.97 2.92
CA LEU A 49 5.72 3.63 4.18
C LEU A 49 5.55 5.16 4.10
N GLU A 50 6.03 5.79 3.02
CA GLU A 50 5.88 7.23 2.78
C GLU A 50 4.40 7.65 2.72
N PHE A 51 3.58 6.92 1.96
CA PHE A 51 2.14 7.19 1.91
C PHE A 51 1.46 6.95 3.26
N SER A 52 1.85 5.90 3.99
CA SER A 52 1.30 5.65 5.32
C SER A 52 1.60 6.79 6.29
N ASP A 53 2.80 7.37 6.23
CA ASP A 53 3.20 8.48 7.08
C ASP A 53 2.35 9.73 6.78
N VAL A 54 2.15 10.04 5.49
CA VAL A 54 1.30 11.15 5.04
C VAL A 54 -0.16 10.94 5.43
N TYR A 55 -0.77 9.80 5.08
CA TYR A 55 -2.19 9.56 5.33
C TYR A 55 -2.51 9.50 6.82
N THR A 56 -1.69 8.84 7.63
CA THR A 56 -1.90 8.82 9.08
C THR A 56 -1.73 10.19 9.71
N ALA A 57 -0.79 11.02 9.24
CA ALA A 57 -0.64 12.39 9.70
C ALA A 57 -1.85 13.27 9.34
N LEU A 58 -2.53 12.96 8.22
CA LEU A 58 -3.77 13.62 7.79
C LEU A 58 -5.04 13.03 8.43
N GLY A 59 -4.91 11.99 9.25
CA GLY A 59 -6.00 11.40 10.03
C GLY A 59 -6.63 10.12 9.47
N SER A 60 -6.07 9.55 8.40
CA SER A 60 -6.51 8.25 7.89
C SER A 60 -6.06 7.10 8.79
N GLU A 61 -6.88 6.07 8.88
CA GLU A 61 -6.45 4.74 9.30
C GLU A 61 -5.80 4.01 8.11
N VAL A 62 -4.72 3.25 8.37
CA VAL A 62 -4.00 2.51 7.32
C VAL A 62 -4.00 1.02 7.62
N THR A 63 -4.10 0.18 6.60
CA THR A 63 -3.78 -1.24 6.72
C THR A 63 -2.79 -1.67 5.64
N PHE A 64 -1.63 -2.19 6.06
CA PHE A 64 -0.69 -2.80 5.12
C PHE A 64 -1.07 -4.23 4.78
N ILE A 65 -0.89 -4.60 3.52
CA ILE A 65 -0.97 -5.98 3.04
C ILE A 65 0.38 -6.32 2.42
N GLU A 66 1.16 -7.13 3.11
CA GLU A 66 2.54 -7.47 2.77
C GLU A 66 2.65 -8.97 2.47
N ALA A 67 3.22 -9.29 1.32
CA ALA A 67 3.41 -10.68 0.87
C ALA A 67 4.51 -11.39 1.64
N LEU A 68 5.52 -10.66 2.10
CA LEU A 68 6.62 -11.22 2.88
C LEU A 68 6.30 -11.29 4.38
N ASP A 69 7.10 -12.05 5.11
CA ASP A 69 6.82 -12.39 6.52
C ASP A 69 6.85 -11.19 7.48
N ASN A 70 7.51 -10.10 7.09
CA ASN A 70 7.71 -8.91 7.91
C ASN A 70 7.45 -7.65 7.10
N LEU A 71 7.06 -6.57 7.79
CA LEU A 71 7.04 -5.24 7.20
C LEU A 71 8.45 -4.80 6.81
N MET A 72 8.55 -3.92 5.81
CA MET A 72 9.81 -3.37 5.33
C MET A 72 10.88 -4.46 5.05
N PRO A 73 10.52 -5.54 4.33
CA PRO A 73 11.34 -6.76 4.25
C PRO A 73 12.69 -6.57 3.56
N THR A 74 12.84 -5.49 2.78
CA THR A 74 14.06 -5.16 2.04
C THR A 74 14.96 -4.16 2.76
N PHE A 75 14.53 -3.60 3.90
CA PHE A 75 15.37 -2.69 4.68
C PHE A 75 16.32 -3.45 5.59
N ASP A 76 17.39 -2.75 5.98
CA ASP A 76 18.24 -3.22 7.06
C ASP A 76 17.41 -3.42 8.33
N ARG A 77 17.68 -4.49 9.08
CA ARG A 77 16.87 -4.89 10.24
C ARG A 77 16.87 -3.85 11.36
N GLU A 78 17.99 -3.16 11.58
CA GLU A 78 18.05 -2.13 12.62
C GLU A 78 17.25 -0.90 12.19
N ILE A 79 17.34 -0.52 10.92
CA ILE A 79 16.54 0.58 10.34
C ILE A 79 15.06 0.24 10.40
N ALA A 80 14.66 -0.95 9.95
CA ALA A 80 13.27 -1.41 9.96
C ALA A 80 12.69 -1.39 11.38
N LYS A 81 13.46 -1.83 12.38
CA LYS A 81 13.03 -1.80 13.79
C LYS A 81 12.82 -0.38 14.32
N GLN A 82 13.68 0.58 13.94
CA GLN A 82 13.48 1.98 14.33
C GLN A 82 12.28 2.60 13.60
N ALA A 83 12.16 2.34 12.30
CA ALA A 83 11.03 2.80 11.49
C ALA A 83 9.70 2.26 12.02
N GLU A 84 9.61 0.97 12.35
CA GLU A 84 8.42 0.36 12.94
C GLU A 84 8.02 1.07 14.24
N ARG A 85 9.00 1.35 15.11
CA ARG A 85 8.75 2.06 16.35
C ARG A 85 8.22 3.48 16.14
N LEU A 86 8.79 4.23 15.20
CA LEU A 86 8.50 5.64 15.01
C LEU A 86 7.30 5.91 14.09
N LEU A 87 7.11 5.08 13.08
CA LEU A 87 6.18 5.31 11.99
C LEU A 87 4.97 4.36 12.02
N ILE A 88 5.04 3.25 12.76
CA ILE A 88 3.96 2.25 12.76
C ILE A 88 3.27 2.16 14.12
N ARG A 89 4.01 1.87 15.20
CA ARG A 89 3.42 1.45 16.48
C ARG A 89 2.45 2.44 17.13
N ASP A 90 2.76 3.73 17.07
CA ASP A 90 1.96 4.78 17.72
C ASP A 90 0.96 5.44 16.76
N ARG A 91 0.80 4.88 15.56
CA ARG A 91 -0.09 5.39 14.50
C ARG A 91 -1.28 4.44 14.28
N PRO A 92 -2.39 4.92 13.70
CA PRO A 92 -3.55 4.07 13.39
C PRO A 92 -3.26 3.17 12.18
N ILE A 93 -2.31 2.24 12.34
CA ILE A 93 -1.84 1.34 11.30
C ILE A 93 -2.02 -0.11 11.77
N ASP A 94 -2.80 -0.89 11.04
CA ASP A 94 -2.83 -2.34 11.12
C ASP A 94 -2.03 -2.95 9.95
N TYR A 95 -1.71 -4.24 10.01
CA TYR A 95 -1.04 -4.92 8.92
C TYR A 95 -1.28 -6.43 8.88
N ARG A 96 -1.25 -6.97 7.66
CA ARG A 96 -1.24 -8.41 7.39
C ARG A 96 0.04 -8.74 6.62
N THR A 97 0.91 -9.54 7.21
CA THR A 97 2.14 -10.05 6.56
C THR A 97 1.98 -11.50 6.14
N GLY A 98 2.83 -11.97 5.23
CA GLY A 98 2.76 -13.32 4.67
C GLY A 98 1.53 -13.56 3.80
N VAL A 99 0.89 -12.50 3.29
CA VAL A 99 -0.33 -12.61 2.49
C VAL A 99 -0.25 -11.84 1.18
N PHE A 100 -0.71 -12.47 0.10
CA PHE A 100 -0.79 -11.86 -1.21
C PHE A 100 -2.21 -11.36 -1.50
N ALA A 101 -2.35 -10.11 -1.94
CA ALA A 101 -3.61 -9.57 -2.45
C ALA A 101 -3.90 -10.15 -3.85
N SER A 102 -4.45 -11.37 -3.86
CA SER A 102 -4.73 -12.15 -5.07
C SER A 102 -5.80 -11.56 -5.99
N GLU A 103 -6.73 -10.78 -5.42
CA GLU A 103 -7.79 -10.13 -6.15
C GLU A 103 -8.16 -8.83 -5.42
N VAL A 104 -8.19 -7.72 -6.15
CA VAL A 104 -8.65 -6.42 -5.63
C VAL A 104 -9.71 -5.90 -6.57
N THR A 105 -10.93 -5.84 -6.06
CA THR A 105 -12.12 -5.46 -6.82
C THR A 105 -12.56 -4.06 -6.39
N PRO A 106 -12.64 -3.11 -7.34
CA PRO A 106 -13.13 -1.75 -7.09
C PRO A 106 -14.47 -1.70 -6.36
N GLY A 107 -14.58 -0.67 -5.53
CA GLY A 107 -15.81 -0.31 -4.84
C GLY A 107 -16.65 0.68 -5.64
N ILE A 108 -17.79 1.07 -5.06
CA ILE A 108 -18.60 2.19 -5.48
C ILE A 108 -18.70 3.12 -4.26
N PRO A 109 -18.16 4.35 -4.31
CA PRO A 109 -18.18 5.26 -3.17
C PRO A 109 -19.59 5.43 -2.59
N GLY A 110 -19.74 5.20 -1.28
CA GLY A 110 -21.03 5.29 -0.58
C GLY A 110 -21.97 4.09 -0.74
N GLU A 111 -21.67 3.12 -1.60
CA GLU A 111 -22.55 1.97 -1.86
C GLU A 111 -21.87 0.61 -1.62
N LYS A 112 -20.62 0.46 -2.08
CA LYS A 112 -19.89 -0.82 -2.02
C LYS A 112 -18.41 -0.58 -1.69
N PRO A 113 -17.85 -1.21 -0.65
CA PRO A 113 -16.43 -1.07 -0.35
C PRO A 113 -15.56 -1.79 -1.39
N VAL A 114 -14.29 -1.36 -1.50
CA VAL A 114 -13.25 -2.13 -2.19
C VAL A 114 -13.13 -3.49 -1.49
N THR A 115 -13.06 -4.56 -2.28
CA THR A 115 -12.91 -5.92 -1.74
C THR A 115 -11.53 -6.44 -2.06
N ILE A 116 -10.81 -6.92 -1.04
CA ILE A 116 -9.46 -7.48 -1.18
C ILE A 116 -9.49 -8.94 -0.75
N LYS A 117 -9.20 -9.85 -1.68
CA LYS A 117 -9.02 -11.27 -1.40
C LYS A 117 -7.54 -11.56 -1.13
N MET A 118 -7.26 -11.95 0.10
CA MET A 118 -5.92 -12.33 0.55
C MET A 118 -5.76 -13.86 0.52
N ILE A 119 -4.62 -14.33 0.01
CA ILE A 119 -4.17 -15.72 0.12
C ILE A 119 -2.84 -15.77 0.86
N ASP A 120 -2.51 -16.90 1.48
CA ASP A 120 -1.19 -17.09 2.08
C ASP A 120 -0.14 -17.04 0.97
N ALA A 121 0.92 -16.26 1.16
CA ALA A 121 1.94 -16.04 0.14
C ALA A 121 2.84 -17.27 -0.09
N LYS A 122 2.77 -18.29 0.78
CA LYS A 122 3.58 -19.50 0.73
C LYS A 122 2.84 -20.69 0.10
N THR A 123 1.54 -20.56 -0.19
CA THR A 123 0.70 -21.63 -0.76
C THR A 123 0.18 -21.27 -2.13
#